data_AF-A0A444UGM0-F1
#
_entry.id   AF-A0A444UGM0-F1
#
_cell.length_a   1.000
_cell.length_b   1.000
_cell.length_c   1.000
_cell.angle_alpha   90.00
_cell.angle_beta   90.00
_cell.angle_gamma   90.00
#
_symmetry.space_group_name_H-M   'P 1'
#
loop_
_entity.id
_entity.type
_entity.pdbx_description
1 polymer ?
#
loop_
_entity_poly.entity_id
_entity_poly.type
_entity_poly.pdbx_seq_one_letter_code
_entity_poly.pdbx_strand_id
1 'polypeptide(L)'
;MAGVYEAVLCALSLPGVGLMEVVMEPDMCCGEEAAAAVRELQLILQALGTCQGNMAEGQLRVDANVSVHQPGEPLGVRTEVKNINSARFLARAIDYEIQRQTDVLESGGWILNETRSFDYKSGFMPEPNLPPLIVYDNKTVPAHADPQQVVNIDQIRERLPELPNVRRSRLVEQYGILPEHSFTLVNEDGLMEYFVSVARETKAEPRKIIGWIIKDLLGLLKQHSLNVSQSPISPMSMAELLNLLEAGTVSSSAAKQVRAIRGGNKKVLNKLIGLVQRELKGRADPVQVKTILEEKTL
;
A
#
# COMPACT_ATOMS: atom_id res chain seq x y z
N MET A 1 -15.32 5.18 24.20
CA MET A 1 -16.10 4.07 23.62
C MET A 1 -15.25 3.38 22.57
N ALA A 2 -15.48 2.09 22.30
CA ALA A 2 -14.87 1.39 21.16
C ALA A 2 -15.93 1.33 20.05
N GLY A 3 -15.53 1.66 18.82
CA GLY A 3 -16.38 1.41 17.65
C GLY A 3 -16.18 -0.02 17.16
N VAL A 4 -17.18 -0.55 16.46
CA VAL A 4 -17.08 -1.85 15.79
C VAL A 4 -17.85 -1.73 14.46
N TYR A 5 -17.22 -2.01 13.30
CA TYR A 5 -17.77 -1.67 11.97
C TYR A 5 -17.98 -2.86 11.03
N GLU A 6 -19.18 -2.95 10.48
CA GLU A 6 -19.48 -3.71 9.25
C GLU A 6 -18.92 -2.93 8.04
N ALA A 7 -17.91 -3.44 7.35
CA ALA A 7 -17.54 -2.91 6.03
C ALA A 7 -18.21 -3.73 4.92
N VAL A 8 -19.02 -3.08 4.09
CA VAL A 8 -19.64 -3.68 2.90
C VAL A 8 -18.88 -3.18 1.68
N LEU A 9 -18.11 -4.06 1.03
CA LEU A 9 -17.43 -3.72 -0.23
C LEU A 9 -18.33 -4.01 -1.42
N CYS A 10 -19.01 -2.96 -1.88
CA CYS A 10 -19.84 -2.93 -3.08
C CYS A 10 -19.07 -2.47 -4.32
N ALA A 11 -18.67 -3.38 -5.21
CA ALA A 11 -18.11 -3.01 -6.52
C ALA A 11 -19.22 -2.77 -7.58
N LEU A 12 -19.09 -1.69 -8.37
CA LEU A 12 -20.08 -1.21 -9.34
C LEU A 12 -19.34 -0.33 -10.37
N SER A 13 -19.64 -0.23 -11.68
CA SER A 13 -20.71 -0.84 -12.47
C SER A 13 -20.50 -0.46 -13.96
N LEU A 14 -20.20 -1.43 -14.83
CA LEU A 14 -20.36 -1.29 -16.30
C LEU A 14 -21.12 -2.53 -16.83
N PRO A 15 -22.03 -2.39 -17.83
CA PRO A 15 -22.80 -3.51 -18.32
C PRO A 15 -21.92 -4.63 -18.90
N GLY A 16 -22.20 -5.89 -18.54
CA GLY A 16 -21.47 -7.06 -19.02
C GLY A 16 -20.21 -7.45 -18.22
N VAL A 17 -19.90 -6.73 -17.14
CA VAL A 17 -18.80 -7.06 -16.21
C VAL A 17 -19.36 -7.81 -15.00
N GLY A 18 -18.72 -8.93 -14.62
CA GLY A 18 -19.07 -9.67 -13.41
C GLY A 18 -18.74 -8.87 -12.15
N LEU A 19 -19.65 -8.83 -11.19
CA LEU A 19 -19.48 -8.16 -9.90
C LEU A 19 -19.25 -9.20 -8.79
N MET A 20 -18.55 -8.78 -7.75
CA MET A 20 -18.36 -9.54 -6.50
C MET A 20 -18.57 -8.59 -5.34
N GLU A 21 -19.44 -9.00 -4.42
CA GLU A 21 -19.66 -8.31 -3.14
C GLU A 21 -18.87 -9.02 -2.05
N VAL A 22 -18.24 -8.26 -1.15
CA VAL A 22 -17.54 -8.79 0.01
C VAL A 22 -18.06 -8.08 1.26
N VAL A 23 -18.86 -8.79 2.04
CA VAL A 23 -19.34 -8.33 3.35
C VAL A 23 -18.34 -8.81 4.41
N MET A 24 -17.84 -7.87 5.22
CA MET A 24 -16.96 -8.18 6.36
C MET A 24 -17.76 -8.20 7.66
N GLU A 25 -17.42 -9.14 8.54
CA GLU A 25 -17.92 -9.15 9.93
C GLU A 25 -17.56 -7.85 10.65
N PRO A 26 -18.37 -7.44 11.66
CA PRO A 26 -18.13 -6.24 12.42
C PRO A 26 -16.99 -6.47 13.42
N ASP A 27 -15.74 -6.30 12.95
CA ASP A 27 -14.52 -6.51 13.75
C ASP A 27 -13.62 -5.25 13.87
N MET A 28 -13.76 -4.28 12.96
CA MET A 28 -12.85 -3.12 12.86
C MET A 28 -13.20 -2.02 13.87
N CYS A 29 -12.19 -1.38 14.49
CA CYS A 29 -12.31 -0.54 15.68
C CYS A 29 -11.79 0.91 15.58
N CYS A 30 -11.17 1.30 14.45
CA CYS A 30 -11.05 2.71 14.01
C CYS A 30 -11.13 2.86 12.48
N GLY A 31 -11.33 4.08 11.96
CA GLY A 31 -11.34 4.31 10.50
C GLY A 31 -10.03 3.92 9.81
N GLU A 32 -8.90 3.96 10.53
CA GLU A 32 -7.60 3.49 10.04
C GLU A 32 -7.58 1.98 9.79
N GLU A 33 -8.17 1.16 10.67
CA GLU A 33 -8.30 -0.29 10.47
C GLU A 33 -9.18 -0.63 9.27
N ALA A 34 -10.32 0.06 9.11
CA ALA A 34 -11.17 -0.12 7.93
C ALA A 34 -10.44 0.26 6.62
N ALA A 35 -9.67 1.35 6.64
CA ALA A 35 -8.82 1.73 5.52
C ALA A 35 -7.67 0.74 5.25
N ALA A 36 -7.14 0.09 6.29
CA ALA A 36 -6.14 -0.97 6.15
C ALA A 36 -6.74 -2.25 5.56
N ALA A 37 -7.91 -2.68 6.03
CA ALA A 37 -8.63 -3.85 5.52
C ALA A 37 -8.96 -3.71 4.02
N VAL A 38 -9.47 -2.55 3.60
CA VAL A 38 -9.76 -2.26 2.17
C VAL A 38 -8.49 -2.26 1.32
N ARG A 39 -7.37 -1.73 1.83
CA ARG A 39 -6.07 -1.78 1.11
C ARG A 39 -5.52 -3.21 1.00
N GLU A 40 -5.64 -4.01 2.06
CA GLU A 40 -5.19 -5.40 2.03
C GLU A 40 -6.03 -6.23 1.04
N LEU A 41 -7.35 -6.03 1.02
CA LEU A 41 -8.23 -6.63 0.03
C LEU A 41 -7.88 -6.16 -1.40
N GLN A 42 -7.57 -4.88 -1.61
CA GLN A 42 -7.07 -4.38 -2.90
C GLN A 42 -5.79 -5.13 -3.33
N LEU A 43 -4.81 -5.29 -2.43
CA LEU A 43 -3.56 -6.03 -2.72
C LEU A 43 -3.83 -7.52 -3.03
N ILE A 44 -4.81 -8.15 -2.36
CA ILE A 44 -5.25 -9.52 -2.65
C ILE A 44 -5.86 -9.61 -4.06
N LEU A 45 -6.80 -8.73 -4.40
CA LEU A 45 -7.46 -8.71 -5.72
C LEU A 45 -6.47 -8.42 -6.86
N GLN A 46 -5.48 -7.53 -6.63
CA GLN A 46 -4.38 -7.27 -7.54
C GLN A 46 -3.47 -8.48 -7.71
N ALA A 47 -3.10 -9.15 -6.61
CA ALA A 47 -2.27 -10.36 -6.66
C ALA A 47 -2.97 -11.50 -7.40
N LEU A 48 -4.29 -11.65 -7.23
CA LEU A 48 -5.14 -12.60 -7.96
C LEU A 48 -5.36 -12.23 -9.44
N GLY A 49 -5.06 -10.99 -9.84
CA GLY A 49 -5.29 -10.49 -11.20
C GLY A 49 -6.76 -10.27 -11.55
N THR A 50 -7.67 -10.28 -10.56
CA THR A 50 -9.13 -10.19 -10.78
C THR A 50 -9.64 -8.75 -10.87
N CYS A 51 -9.01 -7.81 -10.15
CA CYS A 51 -9.37 -6.39 -10.15
C CYS A 51 -8.15 -5.53 -9.74
N GLN A 52 -7.94 -4.37 -10.36
CA GLN A 52 -6.87 -3.45 -9.92
C GLN A 52 -7.29 -2.63 -8.67
N GLY A 53 -8.58 -2.62 -8.36
CA GLY A 53 -9.14 -2.01 -7.16
C GLY A 53 -9.09 -0.48 -7.14
N ASN A 54 -8.97 0.18 -8.29
CA ASN A 54 -8.91 1.64 -8.35
C ASN A 54 -10.25 2.27 -7.94
N MET A 55 -10.33 2.75 -6.70
CA MET A 55 -11.53 3.39 -6.15
C MET A 55 -11.92 4.70 -6.86
N ALA A 56 -10.96 5.45 -7.40
CA ALA A 56 -11.24 6.71 -8.10
C ALA A 56 -11.90 6.49 -9.48
N GLU A 57 -11.64 5.34 -10.10
CA GLU A 57 -12.32 4.88 -11.32
C GLU A 57 -13.59 4.06 -11.02
N GLY A 58 -13.93 3.87 -9.73
CA GLY A 58 -15.09 3.08 -9.30
C GLY A 58 -14.90 1.57 -9.40
N GLN A 59 -13.71 1.05 -9.74
CA GLN A 59 -13.45 -0.39 -9.85
C GLN A 59 -13.64 -1.14 -8.51
N LEU A 60 -13.51 -0.40 -7.39
CA LEU A 60 -13.78 -0.84 -6.04
C LEU A 60 -14.55 0.28 -5.35
N ARG A 61 -15.72 -0.02 -4.78
CA ARG A 61 -16.42 0.92 -3.88
C ARG A 61 -16.68 0.26 -2.54
N VAL A 62 -16.93 1.09 -1.55
CA VAL A 62 -17.07 0.69 -0.14
C VAL A 62 -18.21 1.50 0.46
N ASP A 63 -19.12 0.81 1.09
CA ASP A 63 -20.12 1.37 1.99
C ASP A 63 -19.75 0.92 3.42
N ALA A 64 -19.69 1.85 4.37
CA ALA A 64 -19.20 1.60 5.71
C ALA A 64 -20.33 1.74 6.73
N ASN A 65 -20.63 0.68 7.46
CA ASN A 65 -21.64 0.70 8.51
C ASN A 65 -20.97 0.97 9.86
N VAL A 66 -21.40 2.02 10.53
CA VAL A 66 -20.83 2.51 11.78
C VAL A 66 -21.87 2.42 12.88
N SER A 67 -21.50 1.78 13.99
CA SER A 67 -22.22 1.87 15.26
C SER A 67 -21.22 2.13 16.39
N VAL A 68 -21.69 2.73 17.48
CA VAL A 68 -20.92 2.90 18.72
C VAL A 68 -21.69 2.28 19.89
N HIS A 69 -20.96 1.73 20.85
CA HIS A 69 -21.51 1.12 22.07
C HIS A 69 -20.53 1.26 23.25
N GLN A 70 -20.99 0.99 24.47
CA GLN A 70 -20.07 0.89 25.60
C GLN A 70 -19.41 -0.50 25.66
N PRO A 71 -18.17 -0.62 26.16
CA PRO A 71 -17.50 -1.91 26.30
C PRO A 71 -18.33 -2.91 27.12
N GLY A 72 -18.68 -4.04 26.51
CA GLY A 72 -19.52 -5.09 27.12
C GLY A 72 -21.02 -4.96 26.86
N GLU A 73 -21.49 -3.86 26.26
CA GLU A 73 -22.85 -3.74 25.74
C GLU A 73 -22.97 -4.31 24.30
N PRO A 74 -24.17 -4.68 23.83
CA PRO A 74 -24.42 -5.02 22.44
C PRO A 74 -24.10 -3.86 21.48
N LEU A 75 -23.93 -4.17 20.19
CA LEU A 75 -23.73 -3.16 19.15
C LEU A 75 -24.88 -2.15 19.10
N GLY A 76 -24.53 -0.89 18.82
CA GLY A 76 -25.47 0.23 18.75
C GLY A 76 -26.31 0.26 17.46
N VAL A 77 -27.07 1.34 17.29
CA VAL A 77 -27.85 1.54 16.06
C VAL A 77 -26.93 1.82 14.89
N ARG A 78 -27.04 1.00 13.84
CA ARG A 78 -26.25 1.10 12.61
C ARG A 78 -26.56 2.39 11.83
N THR A 79 -25.52 3.09 11.39
CA THR A 79 -25.59 4.13 10.37
C THR A 79 -24.75 3.71 9.16
N GLU A 80 -25.33 3.71 7.97
CA GLU A 80 -24.66 3.26 6.73
C GLU A 80 -24.09 4.47 5.96
N VAL A 81 -22.78 4.52 5.74
CA VAL A 81 -22.06 5.62 5.08
C VAL A 81 -21.68 5.22 3.66
N LYS A 82 -22.24 5.92 2.66
CA LYS A 82 -22.11 5.60 1.23
C LYS A 82 -21.23 6.57 0.44
N ASN A 83 -20.87 6.14 -0.78
CA ASN A 83 -20.11 6.89 -1.80
C ASN A 83 -18.65 7.19 -1.43
N ILE A 84 -17.95 6.19 -0.91
CA ILE A 84 -16.58 6.34 -0.42
C ILE A 84 -15.56 6.04 -1.53
N ASN A 85 -15.06 7.09 -2.17
CA ASN A 85 -14.20 6.99 -3.37
C ASN A 85 -12.69 6.87 -3.07
N SER A 86 -12.28 6.78 -1.79
CA SER A 86 -10.88 6.45 -1.43
C SER A 86 -10.77 5.91 0.00
N ALA A 87 -9.77 5.05 0.26
CA ALA A 87 -9.46 4.57 1.60
C ALA A 87 -9.12 5.69 2.61
N ARG A 88 -8.64 6.86 2.13
CA ARG A 88 -8.43 8.03 3.00
C ARG A 88 -9.75 8.70 3.41
N PHE A 89 -10.73 8.74 2.52
CA PHE A 89 -12.07 9.23 2.83
C PHE A 89 -12.86 8.22 3.67
N LEU A 90 -12.64 6.92 3.47
CA LEU A 90 -13.19 5.85 4.32
C LEU A 90 -12.86 6.09 5.79
N ALA A 91 -11.56 6.18 6.12
CA ALA A 91 -11.11 6.43 7.48
C ALA A 91 -11.78 7.67 8.08
N ARG A 92 -11.68 8.82 7.38
CA ARG A 92 -12.23 10.09 7.85
C ARG A 92 -13.75 10.10 8.02
N ALA A 93 -14.48 9.37 7.19
CA ALA A 93 -15.94 9.30 7.26
C ALA A 93 -16.40 8.41 8.43
N ILE A 94 -15.71 7.30 8.67
CA ILE A 94 -15.90 6.44 9.84
C ILE A 94 -15.59 7.22 11.12
N ASP A 95 -14.40 7.82 11.22
CA ASP A 95 -13.97 8.60 12.39
C ASP A 95 -14.94 9.75 12.72
N TYR A 96 -15.45 10.44 11.68
CA TYR A 96 -16.46 11.49 11.83
C TYR A 96 -17.80 10.96 12.35
N GLU A 97 -18.29 9.84 11.80
CA GLU A 97 -19.58 9.27 12.20
C GLU A 97 -19.52 8.68 13.63
N ILE A 98 -18.39 8.09 14.03
CA ILE A 98 -18.13 7.69 15.43
C ILE A 98 -18.23 8.87 16.38
N GLN A 99 -17.54 9.98 16.07
CA GLN A 99 -17.57 11.17 16.91
C GLN A 99 -19.00 11.72 16.99
N ARG A 100 -19.71 11.80 15.86
CA ARG A 100 -21.11 12.25 15.84
C ARG A 100 -22.03 11.36 16.68
N GLN A 101 -21.94 10.04 16.56
CA GLN A 101 -22.78 9.15 17.38
C GLN A 101 -22.43 9.28 18.87
N THR A 102 -21.14 9.44 19.18
CA THR A 102 -20.65 9.73 20.54
C THR A 102 -21.28 11.00 21.10
N ASP A 103 -21.17 12.12 20.39
CA ASP A 103 -21.71 13.43 20.81
C ASP A 103 -23.24 13.38 21.04
N VAL A 104 -23.98 12.65 20.21
CA VAL A 104 -25.44 12.50 20.34
C VAL A 104 -25.82 11.64 21.55
N LEU A 105 -25.10 10.55 21.82
CA LEU A 105 -25.37 9.69 22.98
C LEU A 105 -24.95 10.37 24.29
N GLU A 106 -23.80 11.04 24.33
CA GLU A 106 -23.32 11.78 25.50
C GLU A 106 -24.20 12.99 25.86
N SER A 107 -24.89 13.58 24.87
CA SER A 107 -25.89 14.62 25.10
C SER A 107 -27.29 14.08 25.47
N GLY A 108 -27.44 12.76 25.65
CA GLY A 108 -28.70 12.11 26.03
C GLY A 108 -29.71 11.96 24.87
N GLY A 109 -29.27 12.17 23.64
CA GLY A 109 -30.04 11.86 22.43
C GLY A 109 -30.00 10.37 22.08
N TRP A 110 -30.62 10.03 20.95
CA TRP A 110 -30.65 8.67 20.40
C TRP A 110 -30.23 8.65 18.93
N ILE A 111 -29.64 7.54 18.50
CA ILE A 111 -29.29 7.31 17.09
C ILE A 111 -30.48 6.67 16.37
N LEU A 112 -30.81 7.19 15.19
CA LEU A 112 -31.76 6.58 14.26
C LEU A 112 -30.98 5.83 13.18
N ASN A 113 -31.54 4.72 12.69
CA ASN A 113 -30.97 3.96 11.59
C ASN A 113 -31.17 4.76 10.28
N GLU A 114 -30.08 5.22 9.71
CA GLU A 114 -30.06 6.12 8.55
C GLU A 114 -28.97 5.69 7.55
N THR A 115 -29.31 5.66 6.26
CA THR A 115 -28.34 5.64 5.17
C THR A 115 -27.92 7.08 4.86
N ARG A 116 -26.62 7.36 4.88
CA ARG A 116 -26.03 8.68 4.69
C ARG A 116 -25.03 8.68 3.54
N SER A 117 -25.28 9.51 2.54
CA SER A 117 -24.46 9.62 1.34
C SER A 117 -23.51 10.82 1.40
N PHE A 118 -22.25 10.59 1.03
CA PHE A 118 -21.33 11.66 0.67
C PHE A 118 -21.54 12.03 -0.82
N ASP A 119 -21.78 13.28 -1.18
CA ASP A 119 -22.40 13.60 -2.48
C ASP A 119 -21.43 13.98 -3.62
N TYR A 120 -21.55 13.25 -4.74
CA TYR A 120 -21.84 13.86 -6.05
C TYR A 120 -22.42 12.81 -7.02
N LYS A 121 -23.75 12.85 -7.17
CA LYS A 121 -24.58 12.17 -8.20
C LYS A 121 -24.74 10.64 -8.11
N SER A 122 -25.99 10.24 -7.82
CA SER A 122 -26.45 8.86 -7.70
C SER A 122 -27.21 8.35 -8.92
N GLY A 123 -27.18 7.02 -9.11
CA GLY A 123 -28.09 6.24 -9.93
C GLY A 123 -28.18 4.82 -9.36
N PHE A 124 -29.36 4.20 -9.40
CA PHE A 124 -29.61 2.85 -8.87
C PHE A 124 -29.61 1.80 -10.00
N MET A 125 -29.16 0.58 -9.69
CA MET A 125 -29.32 -0.61 -10.53
C MET A 125 -29.88 -1.77 -9.70
N PRO A 126 -30.81 -2.59 -10.23
CA PRO A 126 -31.30 -3.80 -9.57
C PRO A 126 -30.36 -5.00 -9.78
N GLU A 127 -30.43 -5.98 -8.89
CA GLU A 127 -29.66 -7.23 -8.95
C GLU A 127 -30.10 -8.15 -10.11
N PRO A 128 -29.15 -8.80 -10.82
CA PRO A 128 -29.46 -9.83 -11.80
C PRO A 128 -29.67 -11.21 -11.15
N ASN A 129 -30.80 -11.85 -11.44
CA ASN A 129 -31.13 -13.19 -10.94
C ASN A 129 -30.35 -14.29 -11.71
N LEU A 130 -29.13 -14.57 -11.27
CA LEU A 130 -28.25 -15.61 -11.82
C LEU A 130 -28.33 -16.91 -10.98
N PRO A 131 -28.34 -18.11 -11.61
CA PRO A 131 -28.31 -19.37 -10.87
C PRO A 131 -26.97 -19.55 -10.14
N PRO A 132 -26.96 -20.19 -8.94
CA PRO A 132 -25.76 -20.35 -8.14
C PRO A 132 -24.76 -21.30 -8.79
N LEU A 133 -23.47 -20.97 -8.72
CA LEU A 133 -22.38 -21.87 -9.10
C LEU A 133 -22.20 -22.98 -8.07
N ILE A 134 -22.06 -24.22 -8.53
CA ILE A 134 -21.82 -25.38 -7.67
C ILE A 134 -20.31 -25.61 -7.56
N VAL A 135 -19.79 -25.51 -6.35
CA VAL A 135 -18.37 -25.64 -6.05
C VAL A 135 -18.06 -27.04 -5.52
N TYR A 136 -17.01 -27.70 -6.03
CA TYR A 136 -16.66 -29.08 -5.68
C TYR A 136 -15.15 -29.32 -5.60
N ASP A 137 -14.74 -30.34 -4.85
CA ASP A 137 -13.35 -30.85 -4.81
C ASP A 137 -13.21 -32.14 -5.64
N ASN A 138 -11.99 -32.62 -5.86
CA ASN A 138 -11.75 -33.85 -6.64
C ASN A 138 -12.35 -35.14 -6.03
N LYS A 139 -12.92 -35.09 -4.82
CA LYS A 139 -13.57 -36.24 -4.13
C LYS A 139 -15.10 -36.17 -4.24
N THR A 140 -15.65 -34.98 -4.43
CA THR A 140 -17.09 -34.64 -4.48
C THR A 140 -17.56 -34.34 -5.90
N VAL A 141 -16.96 -34.99 -6.91
CA VAL A 141 -17.27 -34.78 -8.34
C VAL A 141 -18.77 -34.96 -8.61
N PRO A 142 -19.50 -33.91 -9.03
CA PRO A 142 -20.92 -34.03 -9.29
C PRO A 142 -21.18 -34.85 -10.57
N ALA A 143 -22.00 -35.89 -10.47
CA ALA A 143 -22.46 -36.62 -11.64
C ALA A 143 -23.42 -35.76 -12.48
N HIS A 144 -23.18 -35.68 -13.79
CA HIS A 144 -24.01 -34.95 -14.77
C HIS A 144 -24.11 -33.42 -14.59
N ALA A 145 -23.14 -32.81 -13.91
CA ALA A 145 -23.03 -31.34 -13.86
C ALA A 145 -22.75 -30.70 -15.23
N ASP A 146 -23.36 -29.55 -15.48
CA ASP A 146 -22.98 -28.66 -16.59
C ASP A 146 -21.60 -28.02 -16.28
N PRO A 147 -20.58 -28.20 -17.15
CA PRO A 147 -19.27 -27.57 -16.99
C PRO A 147 -19.29 -26.04 -16.87
N GLN A 148 -20.36 -25.35 -17.30
CA GLN A 148 -20.53 -23.90 -17.14
C GLN A 148 -21.07 -23.49 -15.76
N GLN A 149 -21.61 -24.44 -15.00
CA GLN A 149 -22.21 -24.20 -13.67
C GLN A 149 -21.39 -24.79 -12.52
N VAL A 150 -20.26 -25.46 -12.80
CA VAL A 150 -19.40 -26.08 -11.78
C VAL A 150 -17.98 -25.55 -11.73
N VAL A 151 -17.45 -25.45 -10.51
CA VAL A 151 -16.11 -24.93 -10.24
C VAL A 151 -15.33 -25.91 -9.37
N ASN A 152 -14.19 -26.39 -9.87
CA ASN A 152 -13.29 -27.29 -9.14
C ASN A 152 -12.31 -26.48 -8.26
N ILE A 153 -12.41 -26.63 -6.94
CA ILE A 153 -11.57 -25.90 -5.97
C ILE A 153 -10.10 -26.26 -6.11
N ASP A 154 -9.78 -27.54 -6.30
CA ASP A 154 -8.40 -28.02 -6.30
C ASP A 154 -7.63 -27.45 -7.51
N GLN A 155 -8.28 -27.39 -8.69
CA GLN A 155 -7.72 -26.75 -9.89
C GLN A 155 -7.51 -25.24 -9.73
N ILE A 156 -8.37 -24.55 -8.96
CA ILE A 156 -8.14 -23.13 -8.61
C ILE A 156 -6.96 -23.03 -7.65
N ARG A 157 -6.92 -23.86 -6.60
CA ARG A 157 -5.87 -23.85 -5.58
C ARG A 157 -4.47 -24.03 -6.16
N GLU A 158 -4.31 -24.92 -7.15
CA GLU A 158 -3.05 -25.12 -7.88
C GLU A 158 -2.60 -23.90 -8.70
N ARG A 159 -3.54 -23.02 -9.07
CA ARG A 159 -3.28 -21.81 -9.89
C ARG A 159 -3.23 -20.53 -9.07
N LEU A 160 -3.48 -20.58 -7.76
CA LEU A 160 -3.47 -19.39 -6.91
C LEU A 160 -2.06 -18.78 -6.86
N PRO A 161 -1.92 -17.49 -7.19
CA PRO A 161 -0.65 -16.78 -7.05
C PRO A 161 -0.29 -16.57 -5.57
N GLU A 162 0.98 -16.28 -5.31
CA GLU A 162 1.45 -15.94 -3.96
C GLU A 162 0.77 -14.67 -3.43
N LEU A 163 -0.07 -14.83 -2.40
CA LEU A 163 -0.80 -13.74 -1.77
C LEU A 163 0.11 -12.77 -0.98
N PRO A 164 -0.32 -11.51 -0.73
CA PRO A 164 0.50 -10.50 -0.05
C PRO A 164 1.05 -10.94 1.31
N ASN A 165 0.25 -11.63 2.12
CA ASN A 165 0.69 -12.16 3.43
C ASN A 165 1.82 -13.19 3.31
N VAL A 166 1.70 -14.17 2.40
CA VAL A 166 2.75 -15.17 2.14
C VAL A 166 4.02 -14.50 1.64
N ARG A 167 3.88 -13.54 0.71
CA ARG A 167 4.99 -12.76 0.15
C ARG A 167 5.73 -11.95 1.22
N ARG A 168 5.00 -11.32 2.15
CA ARG A 168 5.57 -10.59 3.29
C ARG A 168 6.37 -11.51 4.22
N SER A 169 5.86 -12.70 4.54
CA SER A 169 6.57 -13.70 5.33
C SER A 169 7.86 -14.18 4.62
N ARG A 170 7.77 -14.53 3.33
CA ARG A 170 8.93 -14.94 2.52
C ARG A 170 10.02 -13.86 2.48
N LEU A 171 9.65 -12.58 2.35
CA LEU A 171 10.62 -11.48 2.35
C LEU A 171 11.36 -11.36 3.70
N VAL A 172 10.66 -11.55 4.82
CA VAL A 172 11.26 -11.55 6.17
C VAL A 172 12.23 -12.71 6.33
N GLU A 173 11.83 -13.92 5.94
CA GLU A 173 12.66 -15.14 6.03
C GLU A 173 13.89 -15.08 5.11
N GLN A 174 13.71 -14.68 3.85
CA GLN A 174 14.75 -14.70 2.82
C GLN A 174 15.81 -13.59 3.03
N TYR A 175 15.39 -12.39 3.43
CA TYR A 175 16.27 -11.21 3.53
C TYR A 175 16.56 -10.80 4.98
N GLY A 176 15.97 -11.46 5.97
CA GLY A 176 16.15 -11.15 7.39
C GLY A 176 15.66 -9.75 7.80
N ILE A 177 14.83 -9.11 6.98
CA ILE A 177 14.31 -7.74 7.23
C ILE A 177 13.22 -7.75 8.31
N LEU A 178 12.92 -6.58 8.88
CA LEU A 178 11.84 -6.44 9.85
C LEU A 178 10.46 -6.60 9.17
N PRO A 179 9.45 -7.17 9.85
CA PRO A 179 8.09 -7.31 9.29
C PRO A 179 7.51 -5.99 8.78
N GLU A 180 7.66 -4.89 9.52
CA GLU A 180 7.25 -3.53 9.10
C GLU A 180 7.80 -3.11 7.72
N HIS A 181 9.01 -3.57 7.37
CA HIS A 181 9.61 -3.27 6.08
C HIS A 181 8.98 -4.12 4.96
N SER A 182 8.57 -5.36 5.23
CA SER A 182 7.90 -6.19 4.23
C SER A 182 6.51 -5.67 3.89
N PHE A 183 5.78 -5.09 4.86
CA PHE A 183 4.55 -4.32 4.59
C PHE A 183 4.83 -3.14 3.64
N THR A 184 5.87 -2.35 3.90
CA THR A 184 6.19 -1.21 3.00
C THR A 184 6.56 -1.68 1.60
N LEU A 185 7.34 -2.77 1.46
CA LEU A 185 7.74 -3.33 0.17
C LEU A 185 6.58 -3.88 -0.67
N VAL A 186 5.57 -4.46 -0.03
CA VAL A 186 4.43 -5.10 -0.72
C VAL A 186 3.29 -4.11 -0.97
N ASN A 187 3.18 -3.05 -0.17
CA ASN A 187 2.12 -2.05 -0.30
C ASN A 187 2.47 -0.89 -1.26
N GLU A 188 3.75 -0.64 -1.54
CA GLU A 188 4.21 0.42 -2.46
C GLU A 188 4.56 -0.17 -3.83
N ASP A 189 3.84 0.25 -4.87
CA ASP A 189 3.97 -0.30 -6.22
C ASP A 189 5.41 -0.19 -6.78
N GLY A 190 5.91 -1.30 -7.31
CA GLY A 190 7.28 -1.47 -7.83
C GLY A 190 8.41 -1.43 -6.78
N LEU A 191 8.12 -1.23 -5.49
CA LEU A 191 9.17 -1.09 -4.46
C LEU A 191 9.85 -2.42 -4.14
N MET A 192 9.11 -3.54 -4.18
CA MET A 192 9.69 -4.89 -4.03
C MET A 192 10.68 -5.20 -5.14
N GLU A 193 10.30 -4.99 -6.40
CA GLU A 193 11.13 -5.23 -7.59
C GLU A 193 12.39 -4.37 -7.54
N TYR A 194 12.25 -3.11 -7.12
CA TYR A 194 13.38 -2.22 -6.88
C TYR A 194 14.33 -2.77 -5.81
N PHE A 195 13.82 -3.14 -4.63
CA PHE A 195 14.62 -3.71 -3.55
C PHE A 195 15.33 -5.00 -3.95
N VAL A 196 14.62 -5.94 -4.57
CA VAL A 196 15.19 -7.22 -5.05
C VAL A 196 16.27 -6.98 -6.11
N SER A 197 16.07 -6.01 -7.00
CA SER A 197 17.08 -5.64 -8.00
C SER A 197 18.33 -5.04 -7.36
N VAL A 198 18.19 -4.11 -6.41
CA VAL A 198 19.34 -3.57 -5.67
C VAL A 198 20.08 -4.70 -4.94
N ALA A 199 19.35 -5.57 -4.23
CA ALA A 199 19.91 -6.67 -3.44
C ALA A 199 20.64 -7.76 -4.25
N ARG A 200 20.47 -7.79 -5.58
CA ARG A 200 21.26 -8.65 -6.49
C ARG A 200 22.59 -8.01 -6.91
N GLU A 201 22.64 -6.68 -7.00
CA GLU A 201 23.77 -5.92 -7.55
C GLU A 201 24.71 -5.31 -6.48
N THR A 202 24.35 -5.40 -5.19
CA THR A 202 25.21 -4.96 -4.07
C THR A 202 25.59 -6.08 -3.12
N LYS A 203 26.76 -5.94 -2.48
CA LYS A 203 27.19 -6.79 -1.36
C LYS A 203 26.72 -6.27 0.01
N ALA A 204 26.04 -5.14 0.06
CA ALA A 204 25.51 -4.58 1.31
C ALA A 204 24.42 -5.50 1.91
N GLU A 205 24.34 -5.57 3.24
CA GLU A 205 23.33 -6.39 3.89
C GLU A 205 21.90 -5.91 3.57
N PRO A 206 20.93 -6.82 3.32
CA PRO A 206 19.56 -6.43 2.96
C PRO A 206 18.89 -5.45 3.94
N ARG A 207 19.21 -5.56 5.25
CA ARG A 207 18.78 -4.62 6.30
C ARG A 207 19.25 -3.18 6.07
N LYS A 208 20.49 -2.99 5.57
CA LYS A 208 21.00 -1.68 5.19
C LYS A 208 20.31 -1.18 3.92
N ILE A 209 20.20 -2.04 2.90
CA ILE A 209 19.55 -1.72 1.61
C ILE A 209 18.13 -1.19 1.85
N ILE A 210 17.31 -1.92 2.61
CA ILE A 210 15.92 -1.56 2.85
C ILE A 210 15.79 -0.27 3.68
N GLY A 211 16.71 -0.03 4.62
CA GLY A 211 16.79 1.22 5.36
C GLY A 211 16.99 2.44 4.46
N TRP A 212 17.91 2.36 3.48
CA TRP A 212 18.13 3.40 2.48
C TRP A 212 16.96 3.58 1.51
N ILE A 213 16.29 2.48 1.14
CA ILE A 213 15.13 2.52 0.24
C ILE A 213 13.92 3.17 0.94
N ILE A 214 13.55 2.73 2.14
CA ILE A 214 12.38 3.27 2.84
C ILE A 214 12.63 4.71 3.32
N LYS A 215 13.78 5.00 3.92
CA LYS A 215 14.02 6.32 4.54
C LYS A 215 14.45 7.39 3.54
N ASP A 216 15.35 7.07 2.62
CA ASP A 216 15.97 8.07 1.74
C ASP A 216 15.36 8.06 0.32
N LEU A 217 15.07 6.90 -0.29
CA LEU A 217 14.44 6.86 -1.62
C LEU A 217 12.96 7.20 -1.56
N LEU A 218 12.17 6.41 -0.83
CA LEU A 218 10.71 6.58 -0.75
C LEU A 218 10.33 7.93 -0.13
N GLY A 219 11.12 8.42 0.84
CA GLY A 219 10.99 9.78 1.38
C GLY A 219 11.17 10.87 0.31
N LEU A 220 12.19 10.75 -0.54
CA LEU A 220 12.43 11.70 -1.65
C LEU A 220 11.33 11.61 -2.72
N LEU A 221 10.91 10.40 -3.10
CA LEU A 221 9.83 10.19 -4.06
C LEU A 221 8.53 10.85 -3.57
N LYS A 222 8.18 10.66 -2.30
CA LYS A 222 7.00 11.29 -1.67
C LYS A 222 7.10 12.81 -1.57
N GLN A 223 8.30 13.38 -1.38
CA GLN A 223 8.51 14.84 -1.42
C GLN A 223 8.29 15.45 -2.82
N HIS A 224 8.53 14.67 -3.88
CA HIS A 224 8.35 15.10 -5.27
C HIS A 224 7.07 14.56 -5.94
N SER A 225 6.21 13.86 -5.18
CA SER A 225 4.99 13.19 -5.70
C SER A 225 5.26 12.24 -6.87
N LEU A 226 6.37 11.49 -6.82
CA LEU A 226 6.78 10.52 -7.83
C LEU A 226 6.52 9.08 -7.36
N ASN A 227 6.20 8.18 -8.28
CA ASN A 227 6.13 6.75 -8.03
C ASN A 227 7.52 6.09 -8.17
N VAL A 228 7.68 4.85 -7.68
CA VAL A 228 8.96 4.10 -7.78
C VAL A 228 9.40 3.89 -9.23
N SER A 229 8.44 3.64 -10.13
CA SER A 229 8.66 3.55 -11.59
C SER A 229 9.12 4.86 -12.24
N GLN A 230 8.89 6.00 -11.59
CA GLN A 230 9.33 7.33 -12.01
C GLN A 230 10.61 7.79 -11.28
N SER A 231 11.26 6.89 -10.52
CA SER A 231 12.44 7.22 -9.73
C SER A 231 13.60 7.73 -10.60
N PRO A 232 14.19 8.91 -10.28
CA PRO A 232 15.41 9.40 -10.94
C PRO A 232 16.67 8.61 -10.52
N ILE A 233 16.53 7.64 -9.61
CA ILE A 233 17.60 6.77 -9.13
C ILE A 233 17.26 5.34 -9.54
N SER A 234 17.99 4.78 -10.51
CA SER A 234 17.86 3.39 -10.92
C SER A 234 18.35 2.43 -9.81
N PRO A 235 17.88 1.16 -9.79
CA PRO A 235 18.40 0.14 -8.88
C PRO A 235 19.93 -0.01 -8.97
N MET A 236 20.50 0.07 -10.18
CA MET A 236 21.94 -0.05 -10.40
C MET A 236 22.72 1.09 -9.73
N SER A 237 22.29 2.35 -9.92
CA SER A 237 22.95 3.49 -9.27
C SER A 237 22.77 3.50 -7.74
N MET A 238 21.71 2.88 -7.22
CA MET A 238 21.56 2.63 -5.78
C MET A 238 22.59 1.58 -5.30
N ALA A 239 22.72 0.46 -6.02
CA ALA A 239 23.66 -0.60 -5.67
C ALA A 239 25.13 -0.13 -5.73
N GLU A 240 25.52 0.64 -6.75
CA GLU A 240 26.84 1.29 -6.85
C GLU A 240 27.12 2.19 -5.65
N LEU A 241 26.17 3.04 -5.24
CA LEU A 241 26.31 3.92 -4.08
C LEU A 241 26.51 3.12 -2.78
N LEU A 242 25.76 2.04 -2.60
CA LEU A 242 25.89 1.17 -1.43
C LEU A 242 27.23 0.41 -1.42
N ASN A 243 27.71 -0.04 -2.57
CA ASN A 243 29.03 -0.65 -2.71
C ASN A 243 30.16 0.35 -2.37
N LEU A 244 30.06 1.62 -2.78
CA LEU A 244 31.03 2.67 -2.43
C LEU A 244 31.02 3.05 -0.95
N LEU A 245 29.86 2.94 -0.29
CA LEU A 245 29.70 3.14 1.16
C LEU A 245 30.34 1.98 1.95
N GLU A 246 30.07 0.72 1.59
CA GLU A 246 30.67 -0.45 2.24
C GLU A 246 32.20 -0.51 2.01
N ALA A 247 32.69 -0.02 0.87
CA ALA A 247 34.13 0.13 0.61
C ALA A 247 34.80 1.25 1.43
N GLY A 248 34.04 2.03 2.23
CA GLY A 248 34.56 3.18 2.99
C GLY A 248 35.07 4.34 2.13
N THR A 249 34.87 4.29 0.81
CA THR A 249 35.34 5.30 -0.16
C THR A 249 34.52 6.60 -0.04
N VAL A 250 33.28 6.48 0.44
CA VAL A 250 32.36 7.59 0.69
C VAL A 250 31.86 7.49 2.13
N SER A 251 31.93 8.58 2.90
CA SER A 251 31.32 8.63 4.23
C SER A 251 29.79 8.72 4.13
N SER A 252 29.07 8.20 5.12
CA SER A 252 27.59 8.19 5.14
C SER A 252 26.98 9.61 5.10
N SER A 253 27.72 10.62 5.56
CA SER A 253 27.35 12.04 5.45
C SER A 253 27.52 12.57 4.03
N ALA A 254 28.59 12.19 3.32
CA ALA A 254 28.84 12.58 1.94
C ALA A 254 27.79 11.97 0.99
N ALA A 255 27.42 10.70 1.14
CA ALA A 255 26.40 10.05 0.31
C ALA A 255 25.03 10.75 0.35
N LYS A 256 24.60 11.23 1.53
CA LYS A 256 23.36 12.04 1.65
C LYS A 256 23.46 13.39 0.94
N GLN A 257 24.64 14.00 0.92
CA GLN A 257 24.85 15.31 0.29
C GLN A 257 25.06 15.22 -1.24
N VAL A 258 25.62 14.11 -1.75
CA VAL A 258 25.72 13.83 -3.20
C VAL A 258 24.33 13.74 -3.84
N ARG A 259 23.32 13.20 -3.14
CA ARG A 259 21.93 13.17 -3.66
C ARG A 259 21.27 14.54 -3.78
N ALA A 260 21.61 15.50 -2.92
CA ALA A 260 21.08 16.87 -3.01
C ALA A 260 21.58 17.62 -4.27
N ILE A 261 22.67 17.16 -4.90
CA ILE A 261 23.25 17.80 -6.08
C ILE A 261 22.45 17.48 -7.36
N ARG A 262 21.94 16.24 -7.51
CA ARG A 262 21.07 15.86 -8.65
C ARG A 262 19.69 16.56 -8.64
N GLY A 263 19.36 17.29 -7.59
CA GLY A 263 18.20 18.21 -7.53
C GLY A 263 18.46 19.64 -8.06
N GLY A 264 19.64 19.91 -8.65
CA GLY A 264 19.91 21.16 -9.38
C GLY A 264 20.48 22.34 -8.56
N ASN A 265 20.73 22.19 -7.25
CA ASN A 265 21.18 23.30 -6.40
C ASN A 265 22.71 23.47 -6.34
N LYS A 266 23.26 24.23 -7.31
CA LYS A 266 24.71 24.48 -7.46
C LYS A 266 25.41 25.11 -6.24
N LYS A 267 24.69 25.71 -5.28
CA LYS A 267 25.31 26.25 -4.04
C LYS A 267 25.82 25.15 -3.10
N VAL A 268 25.29 23.93 -3.20
CA VAL A 268 25.72 22.78 -2.37
C VAL A 268 27.07 22.24 -2.83
N LEU A 269 27.37 22.27 -4.13
CA LEU A 269 28.60 21.75 -4.74
C LEU A 269 29.87 22.35 -4.10
N ASN A 270 29.93 23.68 -3.98
CA ASN A 270 31.07 24.37 -3.36
C ASN A 270 31.24 24.04 -1.87
N LYS A 271 30.13 23.76 -1.17
CA LYS A 271 30.15 23.33 0.24
C LYS A 271 30.65 21.89 0.37
N LEU A 272 30.32 21.02 -0.59
CA LEU A 272 30.78 19.64 -0.66
C LEU A 272 32.30 19.57 -0.90
N ILE A 273 32.82 20.34 -1.87
CA ILE A 273 34.26 20.46 -2.16
C ILE A 273 35.02 20.89 -0.89
N GLY A 274 34.50 21.87 -0.16
CA GLY A 274 35.09 22.36 1.09
C GLY A 274 34.99 21.40 2.30
N LEU A 275 34.16 20.36 2.22
CA LEU A 275 34.11 19.27 3.21
C LEU A 275 35.08 18.14 2.82
N VAL A 276 35.04 17.69 1.57
CA VAL A 276 35.93 16.64 1.03
C VAL A 276 37.41 17.05 1.18
N GLN A 277 37.79 18.29 0.87
CA GLN A 277 39.16 18.78 1.08
C GLN A 277 39.59 18.78 2.56
N ARG A 278 38.65 19.02 3.48
CA ARG A 278 38.90 19.10 4.92
C ARG A 278 39.10 17.71 5.53
N GLU A 279 38.32 16.74 5.06
CA GLU A 279 38.41 15.33 5.45
C GLU A 279 39.70 14.69 4.87
N LEU A 280 40.05 15.01 3.61
CA LEU A 280 41.30 14.58 2.96
C LEU A 280 42.55 15.38 3.36
N LYS A 281 42.45 16.31 4.33
CA LYS A 281 43.55 17.17 4.82
C LYS A 281 44.37 17.84 3.70
N GLY A 282 43.70 18.28 2.63
CA GLY A 282 44.35 18.94 1.48
C GLY A 282 45.23 18.04 0.59
N ARG A 283 45.15 16.71 0.72
CA ARG A 283 45.98 15.76 -0.06
C ARG A 283 45.45 15.43 -1.45
N ALA A 284 44.26 15.89 -1.81
CA ALA A 284 43.64 15.70 -3.11
C ALA A 284 43.48 17.04 -3.83
N ASP A 285 43.72 17.03 -5.15
CA ASP A 285 43.64 18.23 -5.98
C ASP A 285 42.20 18.78 -6.02
N PRO A 286 41.96 20.05 -5.61
CA PRO A 286 40.68 20.73 -5.72
C PRO A 286 40.01 20.60 -7.08
N VAL A 287 40.80 20.63 -8.16
CA VAL A 287 40.32 20.64 -9.54
C VAL A 287 39.90 19.23 -9.95
N GLN A 288 40.71 18.21 -9.69
CA GLN A 288 40.33 16.82 -9.99
C GLN A 288 39.09 16.37 -9.21
N VAL A 289 38.99 16.69 -7.92
CA VAL A 289 37.80 16.37 -7.11
C VAL A 289 36.55 17.05 -7.70
N LYS A 290 36.67 18.30 -8.15
CA LYS A 290 35.58 19.01 -8.81
C LYS A 290 35.22 18.35 -10.16
N THR A 291 36.19 18.05 -11.02
CA THR A 291 35.97 17.42 -12.33
C THR A 291 35.30 16.06 -12.19
N ILE A 292 35.76 15.19 -11.30
CA ILE A 292 35.17 13.85 -11.07
C ILE A 292 33.72 13.96 -10.56
N LEU A 293 33.42 14.97 -9.72
CA LEU A 293 32.05 15.23 -9.26
C LEU A 293 31.18 15.78 -10.39
N GLU A 294 31.68 16.70 -11.21
CA GLU A 294 30.93 17.28 -12.33
C GLU A 294 30.67 16.24 -13.45
N GLU A 295 31.67 15.42 -13.82
CA GLU A 295 31.55 14.35 -14.84
C GLU A 295 30.63 13.19 -14.45
N LYS A 296 30.36 12.98 -13.14
CA LYS A 296 29.49 11.90 -12.65
C LYS A 296 28.12 12.40 -12.15
N THR A 297 27.87 13.70 -12.13
CA THR A 297 26.58 14.28 -11.69
C THR A 297 25.82 15.08 -12.74
N LEU A 298 26.47 15.45 -13.86
CA LEU A 298 25.82 15.84 -15.11
C LEU A 298 25.52 14.62 -15.99
#